data_AF-A0A4R4RXZ7-F1
#
_entry.id   AF-A0A4R4RXZ7-F1
#
_cell.length_a   1.000
_cell.length_b   1.000
_cell.length_c   1.000
_cell.angle_alpha   90.00
_cell.angle_beta   90.00
_cell.angle_gamma   90.00
#
_symmetry.space_group_name_H-M   'P 1'
#
loop_
_entity.id
_entity.type
_entity.pdbx_description
1 polymer ?
#
loop_
_entity_poly.entity_id
_entity_poly.type
_entity_poly.pdbx_seq_one_letter_code
_entity_poly.pdbx_strand_id
1 'polypeptide(L)'
;MLTGLCVAVSGHMPLLALAYALAFAGPPALIAALLSRAFGLGIRGTSMMVGTPVAAGLIFAAVVVVVQGAHWALFAVAGGLVWAALTVTSYRVGNGRCAACGRPGAAWTSPESAARWGRRITIIAAIMPLPYGLARLTWFTPWPIAFPEGAGWGIWITGVLLGFASEGGAILTRGLIRPWGEVWPRWIPVLHGRSIQVAGPTFAALTVSVMLGLLTVFIAVSAAKGELDLLGVVAFVPLALWGPLLAGAAMAYYYRRRGACTRCPGGPAIRHEKVALHA
;
A
#
# COMPACT_ATOMS: atom_id res chain seq x y z
N MET A 1 23.21 30.06 13.69
CA MET A 1 21.76 29.75 13.68
C MET A 1 21.44 28.25 13.74
N LEU A 2 22.33 27.34 13.35
CA LEU A 2 22.10 25.88 13.44
C LEU A 2 22.20 25.28 14.86
N THR A 3 22.87 25.95 15.80
CA THR A 3 23.00 25.46 17.19
C THR A 3 21.79 25.79 18.08
N GLY A 4 21.00 26.82 17.74
CA GLY A 4 19.80 27.20 18.51
C GLY A 4 18.57 26.32 18.26
N LEU A 5 18.45 25.73 17.07
CA LEU A 5 17.34 24.83 16.72
C LEU A 5 17.47 23.45 17.38
N CYS A 6 18.68 22.97 17.63
CA CYS A 6 18.89 21.69 18.32
C CYS A 6 18.52 21.75 19.81
N VAL A 7 18.65 22.92 20.45
CA VAL A 7 18.34 23.09 21.89
C VAL A 7 16.85 23.35 22.12
N ALA A 8 16.15 23.99 21.17
CA ALA A 8 14.70 24.19 21.27
C ALA A 8 13.90 22.88 21.13
N VAL A 9 14.45 21.88 20.41
CA VAL A 9 13.84 20.55 20.25
C VAL A 9 14.09 19.63 21.45
N SER A 10 15.18 19.83 22.22
CA SER A 10 15.55 18.92 23.31
C SER A 10 14.66 19.02 24.55
N GLY A 11 13.92 20.12 24.75
CA GLY A 11 13.04 20.31 25.91
C GLY A 11 11.73 19.52 25.86
N HIS A 12 11.19 19.25 24.66
CA HIS A 12 9.90 18.55 24.48
C HIS A 12 10.06 17.04 24.24
N MET A 13 11.27 16.60 23.84
CA MET A 13 11.63 15.20 23.62
C MET A 13 11.36 14.26 24.80
N PRO A 14 11.69 14.59 26.08
CA PRO A 14 11.47 13.66 27.19
C PRO A 14 9.99 13.50 27.56
N LEU A 15 9.20 14.58 27.46
CA LEU A 15 7.75 14.53 27.72
C LEU A 15 7.00 13.79 26.62
N LEU A 16 7.40 13.97 25.35
CA LEU A 16 6.88 13.18 24.23
C LEU A 16 7.28 11.71 24.36
N ALA A 17 8.54 11.41 24.65
CA ALA A 17 9.01 10.03 24.84
C ALA A 17 8.29 9.33 26.00
N LEU A 18 8.03 10.04 27.11
CA LEU A 18 7.24 9.54 28.25
C LEU A 18 5.78 9.30 27.85
N ALA A 19 5.15 10.23 27.12
CA ALA A 19 3.78 10.06 26.62
C ALA A 19 3.66 8.88 25.65
N TYR A 20 4.64 8.68 24.76
CA TYR A 20 4.70 7.54 23.85
C TYR A 20 4.95 6.21 24.55
N ALA A 21 5.84 6.16 25.54
CA ALA A 21 6.07 4.98 26.36
C ALA A 21 4.78 4.58 27.10
N LEU A 22 4.05 5.54 27.67
CA LEU A 22 2.78 5.29 28.35
C LEU A 22 1.68 4.86 27.38
N ALA A 23 1.58 5.46 26.20
CA ALA A 23 0.55 5.15 25.21
C ALA A 23 0.70 3.75 24.58
N PHE A 24 1.93 3.30 24.34
CA PHE A 24 2.19 2.02 23.67
C PHE A 24 2.46 0.86 24.64
N ALA A 25 3.04 1.11 25.82
CA ALA A 25 3.23 0.06 26.83
C ALA A 25 2.01 -0.11 27.74
N GLY A 26 1.22 0.95 27.96
CA GLY A 26 0.10 0.96 28.90
C GLY A 26 -1.01 -0.05 28.55
N PRO A 27 -1.63 0.00 27.36
CA PRO A 27 -2.71 -0.91 27.01
C PRO A 27 -2.28 -2.40 26.98
N PRO A 28 -1.12 -2.77 26.37
CA PRO A 28 -0.64 -4.16 26.44
C PRO A 28 -0.29 -4.62 27.85
N ALA A 29 0.33 -3.78 28.69
CA ALA A 29 0.65 -4.12 30.07
C ALA A 29 -0.61 -4.30 30.91
N LEU A 30 -1.63 -3.45 30.72
CA LEU A 30 -2.91 -3.56 31.39
C LEU A 30 -3.65 -4.84 30.97
N ILE A 31 -3.72 -5.13 29.67
CA ILE A 31 -4.35 -6.35 29.15
C ILE A 31 -3.60 -7.59 29.65
N ALA A 32 -2.27 -7.60 29.61
CA ALA A 32 -1.46 -8.70 30.11
C ALA A 32 -1.61 -8.89 31.63
N ALA A 33 -1.69 -7.81 32.41
CA ALA A 33 -1.93 -7.86 33.85
C ALA A 33 -3.33 -8.41 34.18
N LEU A 34 -4.36 -7.97 33.46
CA LEU A 34 -5.74 -8.47 33.61
C LEU A 34 -5.85 -9.96 33.25
N LEU A 35 -5.22 -10.38 32.15
CA LEU A 35 -5.19 -11.79 31.74
C LEU A 35 -4.39 -12.63 32.76
N SER A 36 -3.26 -12.13 33.25
CA SER A 36 -2.47 -12.87 34.25
C SER A 36 -3.23 -13.10 35.57
N ARG A 37 -4.05 -12.13 35.99
CA ARG A 37 -4.98 -12.27 37.12
C ARG A 37 -6.13 -13.23 36.81
N ALA A 38 -6.71 -13.17 35.61
CA ALA A 38 -7.81 -14.05 35.19
C ALA A 38 -7.40 -15.53 35.10
N PHE A 39 -6.13 -15.81 34.76
CA PHE A 39 -5.58 -17.17 34.61
C PHE A 39 -4.78 -17.67 35.82
N GLY A 40 -4.70 -16.91 36.93
CA GLY A 40 -4.00 -17.33 38.15
C GLY A 40 -2.50 -17.59 37.98
N LEU A 41 -1.85 -16.90 37.03
CA LEU A 41 -0.43 -17.11 36.71
C LEU A 41 0.46 -16.52 37.81
N GLY A 42 1.25 -17.38 38.48
CA GLY A 42 2.20 -16.96 39.53
C GLY A 42 3.27 -15.98 39.03
N ILE A 43 4.00 -15.35 39.95
CA ILE A 43 4.89 -14.18 39.74
C ILE A 43 5.81 -14.29 38.51
N ARG A 44 6.33 -15.48 38.19
CA ARG A 44 7.17 -15.71 37.00
C ARG A 44 6.38 -15.64 35.68
N GLY A 45 5.15 -16.16 35.65
CA GLY A 45 4.26 -16.09 34.49
C GLY A 45 3.73 -14.68 34.25
N THR A 46 3.44 -13.94 35.31
CA THR A 46 3.08 -12.51 35.25
C THR A 46 4.24 -11.67 34.70
N SER A 47 5.48 -11.92 35.16
CA SER A 47 6.68 -11.21 34.71
C SER A 47 7.03 -11.50 33.25
N MET A 48 6.84 -12.73 32.76
CA MET A 48 7.03 -13.06 31.35
C MET A 48 5.92 -12.48 30.44
N MET A 49 4.67 -12.48 30.89
CA MET A 49 3.55 -11.90 30.12
C MET A 49 3.54 -10.38 30.08
N VAL A 50 4.03 -9.70 31.12
CA VAL A 50 4.03 -8.23 31.21
C VAL A 50 5.40 -7.67 30.84
N GLY A 51 6.49 -8.25 31.34
CA GLY A 51 7.85 -7.76 31.14
C GLY A 51 8.33 -7.88 29.68
N THR A 52 7.99 -8.96 28.97
CA THR A 52 8.39 -9.15 27.57
C THR A 52 7.76 -8.11 26.63
N PRO A 53 6.43 -7.87 26.64
CA PRO A 53 5.83 -6.84 25.80
C PRO A 53 6.17 -5.41 26.26
N VAL A 54 6.40 -5.17 27.55
CA VAL A 54 6.85 -3.86 28.05
C VAL A 54 8.29 -3.58 27.59
N ALA A 55 9.21 -4.54 27.73
CA ALA A 55 10.58 -4.40 27.25
C ALA A 55 10.65 -4.27 25.71
N ALA A 56 9.86 -5.07 24.98
CA ALA A 56 9.74 -4.95 23.53
C ALA A 56 9.16 -3.60 23.11
N GLY A 57 8.13 -3.11 23.81
CA GLY A 57 7.53 -1.80 23.57
C GLY A 57 8.48 -0.63 23.87
N LEU A 58 9.29 -0.74 24.92
CA LEU A 58 10.30 0.27 25.29
C LEU A 58 11.49 0.27 24.33
N ILE A 59 11.99 -0.89 23.91
CA ILE A 59 13.05 -1.01 22.88
C ILE A 59 12.54 -0.46 21.54
N PHE A 60 11.29 -0.77 21.19
CA PHE A 60 10.65 -0.28 19.99
C PHE A 60 10.46 1.25 20.02
N ALA A 61 10.02 1.82 21.15
CA ALA A 61 9.94 3.27 21.34
C ALA A 61 11.32 3.96 21.29
N ALA A 62 12.37 3.32 21.81
CA ALA A 62 13.74 3.84 21.73
C ALA A 62 14.27 3.86 20.28
N VAL A 63 14.00 2.82 19.49
CA VAL A 63 14.34 2.76 18.04
C VAL A 63 13.59 3.85 17.26
N VAL A 64 12.32 4.09 17.61
CA VAL A 64 11.47 5.14 17.04
C VAL A 64 12.01 6.54 17.31
N VAL A 65 12.51 6.82 18.52
CA VAL A 65 13.08 8.14 18.86
C VAL A 65 14.43 8.38 18.20
N VAL A 66 15.24 7.33 17.97
CA VAL A 66 16.60 7.44 17.43
C VAL A 66 16.64 7.56 15.90
N VAL A 67 15.68 6.98 15.17
CA VAL A 67 15.73 6.91 13.69
C VAL A 67 14.68 7.82 13.06
N GLN A 68 14.93 9.13 12.92
CA GLN A 68 13.91 10.10 12.48
C GLN A 68 13.13 9.73 11.18
N GLY A 69 11.82 10.02 11.18
CA GLY A 69 11.06 10.47 9.99
C GLY A 69 10.28 9.41 9.19
N ALA A 70 10.91 8.30 8.79
CA ALA A 70 10.28 7.36 7.84
C ALA A 70 9.42 6.26 8.50
N HIS A 71 9.73 5.88 9.74
CA HIS A 71 9.04 4.77 10.40
C HIS A 71 7.59 5.11 10.80
N TRP A 72 7.28 6.38 11.10
CA TRP A 72 5.91 6.80 11.41
C TRP A 72 4.98 6.60 10.22
N ALA A 73 5.46 6.89 9.01
CA ALA A 73 4.71 6.63 7.79
C ALA A 73 4.49 5.12 7.58
N LEU A 74 5.51 4.29 7.84
CA LEU A 74 5.40 2.83 7.75
C LEU A 74 4.40 2.27 8.77
N PHE A 75 4.42 2.74 10.02
CA PHE A 75 3.46 2.31 11.05
C PHE A 75 2.05 2.84 10.79
N ALA A 76 1.91 4.07 10.32
CA ALA A 76 0.61 4.62 9.93
C ALA A 76 0.02 3.84 8.76
N VAL A 77 0.84 3.46 7.77
CA VAL A 77 0.42 2.61 6.66
C VAL A 77 0.05 1.21 7.15
N ALA A 78 0.93 0.55 7.91
CA ALA A 78 0.68 -0.80 8.42
C ALA A 78 -0.57 -0.84 9.32
N GLY A 79 -0.67 0.09 10.27
CA GLY A 79 -1.84 0.26 11.14
C GLY A 79 -3.10 0.57 10.34
N GLY A 80 -3.03 1.48 9.37
CA GLY A 80 -4.14 1.80 8.47
C GLY A 80 -4.61 0.60 7.65
N LEU A 81 -3.69 -0.22 7.15
CA LEU A 81 -4.01 -1.46 6.43
C LEU A 81 -4.67 -2.50 7.34
N VAL A 82 -4.19 -2.64 8.58
CA VAL A 82 -4.81 -3.52 9.59
C VAL A 82 -6.21 -3.05 9.93
N TRP A 83 -6.40 -1.76 10.20
CA TRP A 83 -7.72 -1.18 10.47
C TRP A 83 -8.65 -1.33 9.28
N ALA A 84 -8.20 -1.02 8.06
CA ALA A 84 -9.00 -1.21 6.86
C ALA A 84 -9.40 -2.68 6.68
N ALA A 85 -8.48 -3.62 6.91
CA ALA A 85 -8.78 -5.05 6.85
C ALA A 85 -9.83 -5.44 7.90
N LEU A 86 -9.67 -5.02 9.16
CA LEU A 86 -10.61 -5.29 10.25
C LEU A 86 -11.99 -4.68 9.99
N THR A 87 -12.06 -3.44 9.52
CA THR A 87 -13.32 -2.78 9.17
C THR A 87 -14.01 -3.51 8.03
N VAL A 88 -13.28 -3.87 6.97
CA VAL A 88 -13.83 -4.58 5.81
C VAL A 88 -14.30 -5.98 6.19
N THR A 89 -13.54 -6.73 6.99
CA THR A 89 -13.93 -8.09 7.41
C THR A 89 -15.11 -8.03 8.37
N SER A 90 -15.11 -7.13 9.36
CA SER A 90 -16.22 -6.91 10.28
C SER A 90 -17.49 -6.51 9.55
N TYR A 91 -17.40 -5.57 8.60
CA TYR A 91 -18.53 -5.17 7.77
C TYR A 91 -19.06 -6.33 6.91
N ARG A 92 -18.18 -7.16 6.34
CA ARG A 92 -18.59 -8.33 5.56
C ARG A 92 -19.34 -9.34 6.43
N VAL A 93 -18.75 -9.74 7.56
CA VAL A 93 -19.34 -10.72 8.47
C VAL A 93 -20.66 -10.20 9.04
N GLY A 94 -20.72 -8.92 9.46
CA GLY A 94 -21.94 -8.29 9.98
C GLY A 94 -23.09 -8.20 8.97
N ASN A 95 -22.79 -8.22 7.66
CA ASN A 95 -23.79 -8.25 6.58
C ASN A 95 -24.00 -9.65 5.99
N GLY A 96 -23.57 -10.72 6.66
CA GLY A 96 -23.72 -12.10 6.17
C GLY A 96 -22.93 -12.41 4.90
N ARG A 97 -21.89 -11.63 4.58
CA ARG A 97 -20.98 -11.85 3.45
C ARG A 97 -19.75 -12.61 3.91
N CYS A 98 -19.15 -13.40 3.02
CA CYS A 98 -17.92 -14.11 3.35
C CYS A 98 -16.79 -13.12 3.73
N ALA A 99 -16.14 -13.35 4.87
CA ALA A 99 -15.01 -12.55 5.35
C ALA A 99 -13.88 -12.46 4.31
N ALA A 100 -13.55 -13.56 3.63
CA ALA A 100 -12.46 -13.64 2.65
C ALA A 100 -12.83 -13.01 1.30
N CYS A 101 -13.91 -13.48 0.67
CA CYS A 101 -14.25 -13.10 -0.71
C CYS A 101 -15.25 -11.93 -0.83
N GLY A 102 -15.94 -11.60 0.26
CA GLY A 102 -16.99 -10.58 0.30
C GLY A 102 -18.28 -10.96 -0.45
N ARG A 103 -18.49 -12.24 -0.78
CA ARG A 103 -19.71 -12.71 -1.47
C ARG A 103 -20.84 -13.03 -0.48
N PRO A 104 -22.12 -12.85 -0.86
CA PRO A 104 -22.60 -12.29 -2.14
C PRO A 104 -22.17 -10.82 -2.30
N GLY A 105 -21.58 -10.52 -3.47
CA GLY A 105 -20.95 -9.23 -3.74
C GLY A 105 -21.92 -8.28 -4.40
N ALA A 106 -21.65 -6.97 -4.34
CA ALA A 106 -22.44 -5.97 -5.06
C ALA A 106 -22.30 -6.14 -6.59
N ALA A 107 -23.30 -5.70 -7.36
CA ALA A 107 -23.34 -5.82 -8.82
C ALA A 107 -22.11 -5.25 -9.52
N TRP A 108 -21.53 -4.17 -8.98
CA TRP A 108 -20.33 -3.53 -9.53
C TRP A 108 -19.08 -4.43 -9.45
N THR A 109 -19.09 -5.45 -8.59
CA THR A 109 -18.00 -6.43 -8.39
C THR A 109 -18.13 -7.67 -9.29
N SER A 110 -19.15 -7.74 -10.16
CA SER A 110 -19.26 -8.80 -11.17
C SER A 110 -18.13 -8.67 -12.19
N PRO A 111 -17.64 -9.77 -12.79
CA PRO A 111 -16.55 -9.73 -13.76
C PRO A 111 -16.81 -8.79 -14.94
N GLU A 112 -18.05 -8.77 -15.46
CA GLU A 112 -18.45 -7.96 -16.61
C GLU A 112 -18.50 -6.47 -16.24
N SER A 113 -19.03 -6.15 -15.05
CA SER A 113 -19.04 -4.78 -14.55
C SER A 113 -17.62 -4.28 -14.29
N ALA A 114 -16.81 -5.09 -13.60
CA ALA A 114 -15.39 -4.83 -13.34
C ALA A 114 -14.57 -4.59 -14.61
N ALA A 115 -14.87 -5.29 -15.70
CA ALA A 115 -14.25 -5.04 -16.99
C ALA A 115 -14.60 -3.65 -17.56
N ARG A 116 -15.85 -3.19 -17.41
CA ARG A 116 -16.31 -1.91 -17.97
C ARG A 116 -15.76 -0.71 -17.21
N TRP A 117 -15.96 -0.65 -15.89
CA TRP A 117 -15.46 0.46 -15.08
C TRP A 117 -13.94 0.40 -14.93
N GLY A 118 -13.38 -0.80 -14.80
CA GLY A 118 -11.94 -1.03 -14.73
C GLY A 118 -11.19 -0.47 -15.91
N ARG A 119 -11.69 -0.68 -17.14
CA ARG A 119 -11.06 -0.13 -18.35
C ARG A 119 -10.88 1.38 -18.28
N ARG A 120 -11.92 2.10 -17.83
CA ARG A 120 -11.87 3.57 -17.72
C ARG A 120 -10.86 4.01 -16.67
N ILE A 121 -10.93 3.43 -15.47
CA ILE A 121 -10.02 3.77 -14.36
C ILE A 121 -8.57 3.46 -14.73
N THR A 122 -8.29 2.31 -15.35
CA THR A 122 -6.92 1.96 -15.78
C THR A 122 -6.35 2.92 -16.81
N ILE A 123 -7.16 3.40 -17.77
CA ILE A 123 -6.68 4.38 -18.76
C ILE A 123 -6.33 5.70 -18.07
N ILE A 124 -7.21 6.20 -17.20
CA ILE A 124 -6.96 7.43 -16.44
C ILE A 124 -5.70 7.26 -15.57
N ALA A 125 -5.59 6.14 -14.85
CA ALA A 125 -4.43 5.80 -14.03
C ALA A 125 -3.13 5.77 -14.84
N ALA A 126 -3.15 5.23 -16.07
CA ALA A 126 -1.96 5.17 -16.92
C ALA A 126 -1.53 6.54 -17.47
N ILE A 127 -2.45 7.50 -17.59
CA ILE A 127 -2.13 8.86 -18.06
C ILE A 127 -1.52 9.71 -16.95
N MET A 128 -1.95 9.50 -15.70
CA MET A 128 -1.53 10.28 -14.53
C MET A 128 -0.01 10.44 -14.33
N PRO A 129 0.84 9.42 -14.46
CA PRO A 129 2.29 9.57 -14.29
C PRO A 129 2.99 10.31 -15.45
N LEU A 130 2.40 10.34 -16.66
CA LEU A 130 3.07 10.83 -17.87
C LEU A 130 3.60 12.27 -17.77
N PRO A 131 2.86 13.27 -17.24
CA PRO A 131 3.37 14.64 -17.17
C PRO A 131 4.66 14.75 -16.36
N TYR A 132 4.74 14.02 -15.23
CA TYR A 132 5.94 13.98 -14.41
C TYR A 132 7.09 13.23 -15.10
N GLY A 133 6.79 12.07 -15.70
CA GLY A 133 7.78 11.26 -16.40
C GLY A 133 8.42 12.02 -17.56
N LEU A 134 7.60 12.63 -18.41
CA LEU A 134 8.05 13.47 -19.53
C LEU A 134 8.87 14.66 -19.07
N ALA A 135 8.44 15.38 -18.02
CA ALA A 135 9.21 16.50 -17.47
C ALA A 135 10.63 16.07 -17.06
N ARG A 136 10.77 14.90 -16.43
CA ARG A 136 12.08 14.33 -16.08
C ARG A 136 12.88 13.86 -17.29
N LEU A 137 12.24 13.28 -18.30
CA LEU A 137 12.92 12.82 -19.50
C LEU A 137 13.42 13.97 -20.38
N THR A 138 12.87 15.19 -20.24
CA THR A 138 13.45 16.38 -20.89
C THR A 138 14.89 16.65 -20.45
N TRP A 139 15.36 16.08 -19.34
CA TRP A 139 16.75 16.21 -18.88
C TRP A 139 17.77 15.52 -19.78
N PHE A 140 17.32 14.67 -20.72
CA PHE A 140 18.15 14.18 -21.84
C PHE A 140 18.27 15.16 -23.00
N THR A 141 17.42 16.18 -23.03
CA THR A 141 17.33 17.13 -24.13
C THR A 141 18.08 18.42 -23.78
N PRO A 142 18.40 19.27 -24.77
CA PRO A 142 18.95 20.60 -24.53
C PRO A 142 18.06 21.54 -23.72
N TRP A 143 16.78 21.21 -23.49
CA TRP A 143 15.80 22.06 -22.82
C TRP A 143 15.23 21.37 -21.56
N PRO A 144 16.03 21.20 -20.50
CA PRO A 144 15.60 20.49 -19.30
C PRO A 144 14.58 21.32 -18.51
N ILE A 145 13.40 20.76 -18.27
CA ILE A 145 12.34 21.38 -17.48
C ILE A 145 12.56 21.04 -15.99
N ALA A 146 12.47 22.04 -15.10
CA ALA A 146 12.60 21.89 -13.65
C ALA A 146 13.90 21.18 -13.19
N PHE A 147 14.99 21.32 -13.95
CA PHE A 147 16.31 20.88 -13.54
C PHE A 147 16.96 21.92 -12.64
N PRO A 148 17.39 21.57 -11.41
CA PRO A 148 18.00 22.54 -10.51
C PRO A 148 19.35 23.03 -11.06
N GLU A 149 19.58 24.34 -11.04
CA GLU A 149 20.87 24.91 -11.46
C GLU A 149 22.01 24.42 -10.55
N GLY A 150 23.13 24.04 -11.17
CA GLY A 150 24.28 23.48 -10.44
C GLY A 150 24.05 22.07 -9.86
N ALA A 151 22.96 21.38 -10.23
CA ALA A 151 22.72 20.02 -9.79
C ALA A 151 23.81 19.06 -10.27
N GLY A 152 24.36 18.28 -9.33
CA GLY A 152 25.36 17.27 -9.64
C GLY A 152 24.80 16.06 -10.40
N TRP A 153 25.70 15.24 -10.95
CA TRP A 153 25.38 14.02 -11.70
C TRP A 153 24.40 13.07 -10.98
N GLY A 154 24.47 12.96 -9.65
CA GLY A 154 23.57 12.11 -8.87
C GLY A 154 22.10 12.54 -8.97
N ILE A 155 21.82 13.84 -8.97
CA ILE A 155 20.46 14.38 -9.13
C ILE A 155 19.97 14.11 -10.54
N TRP A 156 20.81 14.36 -11.54
CA TRP A 156 20.48 14.10 -12.94
C TRP A 156 20.09 12.64 -13.18
N ILE A 157 20.94 11.68 -12.75
CA ILE A 157 20.67 10.24 -12.88
C ILE A 157 19.36 9.87 -12.15
N THR A 158 19.19 10.33 -10.90
CA THR A 158 18.00 10.00 -10.11
C THR A 158 16.73 10.53 -10.77
N GLY A 159 16.74 11.77 -11.25
CA GLY A 159 15.61 12.38 -11.94
C GLY A 159 15.23 11.61 -13.20
N VAL A 160 16.22 11.26 -14.02
CA VAL A 160 16.04 10.47 -15.24
C VAL A 160 15.48 9.08 -14.95
N LEU A 161 16.03 8.37 -13.94
CA LEU A 161 15.54 7.04 -13.54
C LEU A 161 14.08 7.12 -13.06
N LEU A 162 13.72 8.16 -12.31
CA LEU A 162 12.33 8.40 -11.92
C LEU A 162 11.44 8.68 -13.14
N GLY A 163 11.95 9.36 -14.17
CA GLY A 163 11.28 9.54 -15.44
C GLY A 163 10.95 8.21 -16.11
N PHE A 164 11.95 7.35 -16.29
CA PHE A 164 11.74 6.01 -16.85
C PHE A 164 10.83 5.14 -15.98
N ALA A 165 10.96 5.19 -14.66
CA ALA A 165 10.09 4.46 -13.75
C ALA A 165 8.63 4.92 -13.86
N SER A 166 8.41 6.22 -14.08
CA SER A 166 7.08 6.82 -14.28
C SER A 166 6.44 6.35 -15.59
N GLU A 167 7.16 6.45 -16.71
CA GLU A 167 6.69 5.99 -18.02
C GLU A 167 6.53 4.46 -18.07
N GLY A 168 7.48 3.73 -17.48
CA GLY A 168 7.38 2.28 -17.30
C GLY A 168 6.17 1.90 -16.45
N GLY A 169 5.91 2.64 -15.38
CA GLY A 169 4.72 2.52 -14.54
C GLY A 169 3.41 2.75 -15.31
N ALA A 170 3.38 3.73 -16.21
CA ALA A 170 2.25 3.98 -17.11
C ALA A 170 1.97 2.77 -18.02
N ILE A 171 3.02 2.23 -18.64
CA ILE A 171 2.94 1.05 -19.51
C ILE A 171 2.46 -0.16 -18.70
N LEU A 172 3.04 -0.41 -17.51
CA LEU A 172 2.65 -1.48 -16.60
C LEU A 172 1.19 -1.36 -16.14
N THR A 173 0.73 -0.15 -15.85
CA THR A 173 -0.67 0.13 -15.50
C THR A 173 -1.60 -0.28 -16.62
N ARG A 174 -1.26 0.04 -17.88
CA ARG A 174 -2.02 -0.42 -19.07
C ARG A 174 -2.02 -1.95 -19.21
N GLY A 175 -1.05 -2.65 -18.64
CA GLY A 175 -1.01 -4.11 -18.56
C GLY A 175 -2.23 -4.71 -17.87
N LEU A 176 -2.81 -4.01 -16.89
CA LEU A 176 -3.98 -4.47 -16.16
C LEU A 176 -5.25 -4.62 -17.02
N ILE A 177 -5.25 -4.13 -18.27
CA ILE A 177 -6.36 -4.27 -19.23
C ILE A 177 -5.93 -4.93 -20.54
N ARG A 178 -4.67 -5.35 -20.67
CA ARG A 178 -4.13 -5.93 -21.91
C ARG A 178 -3.81 -7.42 -21.73
N PRO A 179 -3.84 -8.21 -22.81
CA PRO A 179 -3.60 -9.65 -22.74
C PRO A 179 -2.25 -10.02 -22.11
N TRP A 180 -1.22 -9.19 -22.28
CA TRP A 180 0.12 -9.44 -21.72
C TRP A 180 0.18 -9.30 -20.18
N GLY A 181 -0.80 -8.66 -19.55
CA GLY A 181 -0.97 -8.66 -18.09
C GLY A 181 -1.75 -9.87 -17.57
N GLU A 182 -2.32 -10.68 -18.47
CA GLU A 182 -3.10 -11.87 -18.13
C GLU A 182 -2.38 -13.17 -18.50
N VAL A 183 -1.60 -13.13 -19.58
CA VAL A 183 -0.82 -14.25 -20.11
C VAL A 183 0.59 -13.75 -20.41
N TRP A 184 1.58 -14.56 -20.05
CA TRP A 184 2.97 -14.21 -20.30
C TRP A 184 3.25 -14.09 -21.82
N PRO A 185 3.81 -12.95 -22.26
CA PRO A 185 4.02 -12.67 -23.68
C PRO A 185 5.07 -13.59 -24.32
N ARG A 186 5.06 -13.66 -25.67
CA ARG A 186 5.90 -14.55 -26.48
C ARG A 186 7.41 -14.35 -26.30
N TRP A 187 7.81 -13.14 -25.90
CA TRP A 187 9.21 -12.76 -25.73
C TRP A 187 9.83 -13.24 -24.40
N ILE A 188 9.06 -13.88 -23.51
CA ILE A 188 9.58 -14.48 -22.27
C ILE A 188 9.71 -16.00 -22.46
N PRO A 189 10.92 -16.52 -22.71
CA PRO A 189 11.09 -17.89 -23.21
C PRO A 189 10.56 -18.97 -22.25
N VAL A 190 10.68 -18.75 -20.93
CA VAL A 190 10.39 -19.78 -19.91
C VAL A 190 8.91 -19.84 -19.53
N LEU A 191 8.18 -18.71 -19.62
CA LEU A 191 6.83 -18.58 -19.07
C LEU A 191 5.76 -18.35 -20.14
N HIS A 192 6.14 -18.24 -21.41
CA HIS A 192 5.22 -17.95 -22.50
C HIS A 192 3.96 -18.83 -22.48
N GLY A 193 2.79 -18.21 -22.67
CA GLY A 193 1.51 -18.92 -22.81
C GLY A 193 0.89 -19.34 -21.49
N ARG A 194 1.63 -19.27 -20.37
CA ARG A 194 1.06 -19.50 -19.03
C ARG A 194 0.24 -18.31 -18.58
N SER A 195 -0.91 -18.59 -17.94
CA SER A 195 -1.71 -17.54 -17.31
C SER A 195 -0.98 -16.97 -16.10
N ILE A 196 -0.93 -15.64 -16.00
CA ILE A 196 -0.41 -14.95 -14.83
C ILE A 196 -1.41 -15.13 -13.68
N GLN A 197 -0.93 -15.56 -12.51
CA GLN A 197 -1.75 -15.68 -11.31
C GLN A 197 -2.25 -14.29 -10.87
N VAL A 198 -3.54 -14.17 -10.58
CA VAL A 198 -4.21 -12.89 -10.28
C VAL A 198 -3.52 -12.13 -9.13
N ALA A 199 -3.01 -12.86 -8.13
CA ALA A 199 -2.40 -12.29 -6.94
C ALA A 199 -1.15 -11.44 -7.25
N GLY A 200 -0.30 -11.86 -8.19
CA GLY A 200 0.97 -11.18 -8.47
C GLY A 200 0.79 -9.73 -8.93
N PRO A 201 0.14 -9.47 -10.08
CA PRO A 201 -0.10 -8.11 -10.57
C PRO A 201 -0.93 -7.26 -9.61
N THR A 202 -1.92 -7.87 -8.95
CA THR A 202 -2.76 -7.16 -7.97
C THR A 202 -1.93 -6.70 -6.78
N PHE A 203 -1.10 -7.57 -6.22
CA PHE A 203 -0.24 -7.23 -5.08
C PHE A 203 0.76 -6.14 -5.45
N ALA A 204 1.49 -6.31 -6.56
CA ALA A 204 2.45 -5.31 -7.02
C ALA A 204 1.81 -3.93 -7.23
N ALA A 205 0.65 -3.88 -7.90
CA ALA A 205 -0.06 -2.62 -8.14
C ALA A 205 -0.59 -1.99 -6.84
N LEU A 206 -1.09 -2.78 -5.88
CA LEU A 206 -1.52 -2.28 -4.58
C LEU A 206 -0.34 -1.79 -3.73
N THR A 207 0.81 -2.47 -3.76
CA THR A 207 2.02 -2.01 -3.08
C THR A 207 2.46 -0.64 -3.60
N VAL A 208 2.57 -0.49 -4.93
CA VAL A 208 2.91 0.80 -5.55
C VAL A 208 1.87 1.86 -5.22
N SER A 209 0.58 1.51 -5.27
CA SER A 209 -0.52 2.40 -4.90
C SER A 209 -0.39 2.93 -3.46
N VAL A 210 -0.06 2.06 -2.50
CA VAL A 210 0.16 2.46 -1.10
C VAL A 210 1.37 3.40 -0.98
N MET A 211 2.48 3.10 -1.67
CA MET A 211 3.65 3.98 -1.67
C MET A 211 3.33 5.37 -2.25
N LEU A 212 2.56 5.42 -3.34
CA LEU A 212 2.09 6.67 -3.94
C LEU A 212 0.99 7.36 -3.12
N GLY A 213 0.31 6.63 -2.23
CA GLY A 213 -0.64 7.22 -1.27
C GLY A 213 0.04 8.21 -0.33
N LEU A 214 1.26 7.91 0.11
CA LEU A 214 2.07 8.86 0.90
C LEU A 214 2.41 10.12 0.11
N LEU A 215 2.78 9.96 -1.17
CA LEU A 215 2.99 11.08 -2.08
C LEU A 215 1.69 11.89 -2.26
N THR A 216 0.55 11.23 -2.34
CA THR A 216 -0.76 11.90 -2.47
C THR A 216 -1.04 12.82 -1.29
N VAL A 217 -0.82 12.33 -0.07
CA VAL A 217 -1.00 13.13 1.15
C VAL A 217 -0.02 14.30 1.18
N PHE A 218 1.25 14.06 0.84
CA PHE A 218 2.26 15.12 0.78
C PHE A 218 1.87 16.23 -0.19
N ILE A 219 1.51 15.88 -1.43
CA ILE A 219 1.10 16.85 -2.46
C ILE A 219 -0.19 17.57 -2.09
N ALA A 220 -1.17 16.89 -1.48
CA ALA A 220 -2.39 17.52 -1.01
C ALA A 220 -2.11 18.58 0.08
N VAL A 221 -1.23 18.27 1.03
CA VAL A 221 -0.82 19.20 2.08
C VAL A 221 -0.05 20.39 1.50
N SER A 222 0.91 20.17 0.60
CA SER A 222 1.66 21.26 -0.05
C SER A 222 0.78 22.13 -0.94
N ALA A 223 -0.18 21.54 -1.66
CA ALA A 223 -1.16 22.29 -2.44
C ALA A 223 -2.03 23.18 -1.54
N ALA A 224 -2.52 22.65 -0.41
CA ALA A 224 -3.33 23.42 0.55
C ALA A 224 -2.57 24.59 1.19
N LYS A 225 -1.25 24.49 1.29
CA LYS A 225 -0.37 25.57 1.77
C LYS A 225 0.07 26.56 0.68
N GLY A 226 -0.28 26.32 -0.58
CA GLY A 226 0.15 27.15 -1.70
C GLY A 226 1.65 27.02 -2.03
N GLU A 227 2.27 25.90 -1.68
CA GLU A 227 3.72 25.66 -1.89
C GLU A 227 4.05 25.14 -3.30
N LEU A 228 3.04 24.83 -4.12
CA LEU A 228 3.21 24.34 -5.49
C LEU A 228 3.08 25.48 -6.49
N ASP A 229 4.11 25.66 -7.32
CA ASP A 229 4.03 26.48 -8.51
C ASP A 229 3.21 25.78 -9.61
N LEU A 230 2.90 26.49 -10.70
CA LEU A 230 2.08 25.95 -11.79
C LEU A 230 2.68 24.67 -12.37
N LEU A 231 4.00 24.63 -12.54
CA LEU A 231 4.70 23.46 -13.08
C LEU A 231 4.64 22.27 -12.11
N GLY A 232 4.81 22.54 -10.82
CA GLY A 232 4.63 21.56 -9.75
C GLY A 232 3.21 21.00 -9.71
N VAL A 233 2.19 21.83 -9.89
CA VAL A 233 0.79 21.39 -9.99
C VAL A 233 0.59 20.44 -11.18
N VAL A 234 1.04 20.85 -12.38
CA VAL A 234 0.85 20.06 -13.61
C VAL A 234 1.59 18.71 -13.56
N ALA A 235 2.76 18.64 -12.92
CA ALA A 235 3.53 17.41 -12.83
C ALA A 235 3.10 16.52 -11.65
N PHE A 236 2.97 17.08 -10.45
CA PHE A 236 2.82 16.29 -9.22
C PHE A 236 1.38 15.98 -8.85
N VAL A 237 0.39 16.80 -9.21
CA VAL A 237 -1.02 16.51 -8.90
C VAL A 237 -1.51 15.28 -9.67
N PRO A 238 -1.29 15.16 -11.00
CA PRO A 238 -1.60 13.92 -11.71
C PRO A 238 -0.84 12.72 -11.12
N LEU A 239 0.45 12.87 -10.85
CA LEU A 239 1.26 11.80 -10.26
C LEU A 239 0.73 11.34 -8.89
N ALA A 240 0.25 12.26 -8.04
CA ALA A 240 -0.41 11.95 -6.79
C ALA A 240 -1.69 11.13 -7.02
N LEU A 241 -2.53 11.53 -7.98
CA LEU A 241 -3.76 10.79 -8.31
C LEU A 241 -3.50 9.38 -8.86
N TRP A 242 -2.31 9.11 -9.41
CA TRP A 242 -1.95 7.78 -9.90
C TRP A 242 -2.10 6.71 -8.82
N GLY A 243 -1.71 6.99 -7.58
CA GLY A 243 -1.78 6.02 -6.47
C GLY A 243 -3.21 5.50 -6.23
N PRO A 244 -4.18 6.34 -5.86
CA PRO A 244 -5.58 5.93 -5.66
C PRO A 244 -6.21 5.29 -6.90
N LEU A 245 -5.94 5.82 -8.09
CA LEU A 245 -6.47 5.27 -9.34
C LEU A 245 -5.87 3.88 -9.65
N LEU A 246 -4.60 3.66 -9.33
CA LEU A 246 -3.94 2.36 -9.46
C LEU A 246 -4.54 1.32 -8.50
N ALA A 247 -4.92 1.69 -7.28
CA ALA A 247 -5.69 0.80 -6.40
C ALA A 247 -7.03 0.41 -7.03
N GLY A 248 -7.76 1.37 -7.61
CA GLY A 248 -9.00 1.10 -8.33
C GLY A 248 -8.78 0.16 -9.52
N ALA A 249 -7.74 0.39 -10.33
CA ALA A 249 -7.37 -0.44 -11.46
C ALA A 249 -6.98 -1.87 -11.03
N ALA A 250 -6.19 -2.01 -9.95
CA ALA A 250 -5.82 -3.30 -9.38
C ALA A 250 -7.04 -4.06 -8.87
N MET A 251 -7.98 -3.35 -8.24
CA MET A 251 -9.21 -3.95 -7.74
C MET A 251 -10.14 -4.40 -8.88
N ALA A 252 -10.20 -3.63 -9.97
CA ALA A 252 -10.92 -4.03 -11.18
C ALA A 252 -10.32 -5.29 -11.81
N TYR A 253 -8.98 -5.34 -11.91
CA TYR A 253 -8.24 -6.49 -12.42
C TYR A 253 -8.54 -7.74 -11.58
N TYR A 254 -8.48 -7.62 -10.26
CA TYR A 254 -8.84 -8.70 -9.34
C TYR A 254 -10.29 -9.14 -9.49
N TYR A 255 -11.26 -8.22 -9.51
CA TYR A 255 -12.68 -8.59 -9.60
C TYR A 255 -13.06 -9.21 -10.95
N ARG A 256 -12.42 -8.79 -12.04
CA ARG A 256 -12.58 -9.38 -13.36
C ARG A 256 -12.05 -10.82 -13.41
N ARG A 257 -10.97 -11.12 -12.69
CA ARG A 257 -10.24 -12.38 -12.81
C ARG A 257 -10.38 -13.35 -11.63
N ARG A 258 -10.97 -12.94 -10.51
CA ARG A 258 -11.12 -13.81 -9.33
C ARG A 258 -12.04 -15.00 -9.66
N GLY A 259 -11.57 -16.20 -9.34
CA GLY A 259 -12.35 -17.44 -9.48
C GLY A 259 -13.40 -17.62 -8.37
N ALA A 260 -13.90 -18.84 -8.26
CA ALA A 260 -14.69 -19.26 -7.09
C ALA A 260 -13.85 -19.15 -5.82
N CYS A 261 -14.49 -18.83 -4.70
CA CYS A 261 -13.80 -18.82 -3.41
C CYS A 261 -14.05 -20.13 -2.68
N THR A 262 -12.97 -20.80 -2.27
CA THR A 262 -12.98 -22.05 -1.52
C THR A 262 -13.53 -21.92 -0.09
N ARG A 263 -13.54 -20.70 0.47
CA ARG A 263 -14.05 -20.40 1.82
C ARG A 263 -15.51 -19.91 1.82
N CYS A 264 -16.09 -19.72 0.64
CA CYS A 264 -17.46 -19.25 0.53
C CYS A 264 -18.37 -20.51 0.55
N PRO A 265 -19.35 -20.63 1.47
CA PRO A 265 -20.13 -21.87 1.70
C PRO A 265 -21.01 -22.32 0.52
N GLY A 266 -20.90 -21.66 -0.64
CA GLY A 266 -21.54 -22.02 -1.92
C GLY A 266 -20.57 -22.01 -3.11
N GLY A 267 -19.29 -22.37 -2.92
CA GLY A 267 -18.38 -22.67 -4.04
C GLY A 267 -18.81 -23.95 -4.77
N PRO A 268 -18.53 -24.10 -6.09
CA PRO A 268 -19.11 -25.17 -6.90
C PRO A 268 -18.74 -26.52 -6.29
N ALA A 269 -19.76 -27.30 -5.94
CA ALA A 269 -19.60 -28.71 -5.68
C ALA A 269 -18.98 -29.32 -6.94
N ILE A 270 -17.67 -29.55 -6.91
CA ILE A 270 -17.05 -30.50 -7.83
C ILE A 270 -17.63 -31.84 -7.39
N ARG A 271 -18.71 -32.24 -8.05
CA ARG A 271 -19.24 -33.60 -8.00
C ARG A 271 -18.07 -34.48 -8.41
N HIS A 272 -17.35 -35.03 -7.43
CA HIS A 272 -16.66 -36.29 -7.63
C HIS A 272 -17.78 -37.31 -7.81
N GLU A 273 -18.25 -37.41 -9.05
CA GLU A 273 -19.07 -38.51 -9.50
C GLU A 273 -18.24 -39.78 -9.24
N LYS A 274 -18.70 -40.55 -8.26
CA LYS A 274 -18.17 -41.86 -7.95
C LYS A 274 -18.20 -42.66 -9.24
N VAL A 275 -17.04 -42.93 -9.83
CA VAL A 275 -16.87 -44.09 -10.70
C VAL A 275 -16.91 -45.30 -9.78
N ALA A 276 -18.12 -45.72 -9.44
CA ALA A 276 -18.44 -47.07 -9.01
C ALA A 276 -18.77 -47.86 -10.27
N LEU A 277 -17.73 -48.29 -10.97
CA LEU A 277 -17.69 -49.30 -12.04
C LEU A 277 -16.27 -49.88 -11.87
N HIS A 278 -16.03 -51.09 -11.40
CA HIS A 278 -16.58 -52.42 -11.71
C HIS A 278 -16.47 -53.27 -10.42
N ALA A 279 -17.47 -54.03 -9.96
CA ALA A 279 -18.07 -55.22 -10.57
C ALA A 279 -17.01 -56.27 -10.92
#